data_AF-A0A8H7TQN3-F1
#
_entry.id   AF-A0A8H7TQN3-F1
#
_cell.length_a   1.000
_cell.length_b   1.000
_cell.length_c   1.000
_cell.angle_alpha   90.00
_cell.angle_beta   90.00
_cell.angle_gamma   90.00
#
_symmetry.space_group_name_H-M   'P 1'
#
loop_
_entity.id
_entity.type
_entity.pdbx_description
1 polymer ?
#
loop_
_entity_poly.entity_id
_entity_poly.type
_entity_poly.pdbx_seq_one_letter_code
_entity_poly.pdbx_strand_id
1 'polypeptide(L)'
;MNQKHLLRFIKSKMKKFPNEVVLYRDGKHLTLAEVFSSINLTAYDLSIDTLDMHAHTDSFHRFDKFNLKYNPIGESRLRTIFLKTDNFIHGRYLAEITKEVISDLESSKYQMVEWRISIYGKSIDEWDKLAAWVVDNKLFSHNVRWLVQIPRLYDVYKASGLMDSYEQIVKNVFQPLFEVTKDPSSHPKLHVFLQRVIGFDSVDDESKVERRLFKKFPVPKDWETKQNPPYSYWIYYLYSNMASLNYWRKKRGFNTLVMRPHCGEAGDSEHLAVAALCCHSISHGLLLRKVPLLQYVFYLEQIGIAMSPLSNNALFLAYERNPFHQYFRRGLNVSLSTDDPLQFAFTKEPLIEEYAVAAQIYKLSPVDMCELAKNSVRQSGYELSIKKKWLGPRCDLPGRDGNEMVKTNVPDRREDFRYRTLLEERDVLEQYVNHKASTVGAPSGTSAPNNTSSAAQSSSLKSNDHSSSSLYMPSSATGIVEPSQGSSREGQYMTEGTHLSGHEARAFPGIYTRESRSSSIRKDNNAPPPQPTGGAGLSDLPREMSGTNSFLGFKKCFP
;
A
#
# COMPACT_ATOMS: atom_id res chain seq x y z
N MET A 1 -7.37 -4.30 18.44
CA MET A 1 -7.48 -5.15 19.65
C MET A 1 -6.17 -5.87 19.89
N ASN A 2 -5.84 -6.17 21.16
CA ASN A 2 -4.73 -7.07 21.52
C ASN A 2 -5.27 -8.41 22.06
N GLN A 3 -4.39 -9.38 22.33
CA GLN A 3 -4.79 -10.73 22.76
C GLN A 3 -5.56 -10.73 24.08
N LYS A 4 -5.13 -9.89 25.03
CA LYS A 4 -5.81 -9.77 26.33
C LYS A 4 -7.26 -9.29 26.18
N HIS A 5 -7.51 -8.36 25.27
CA HIS A 5 -8.86 -7.90 24.96
C HIS A 5 -9.71 -9.02 24.35
N LEU A 6 -9.20 -9.70 23.31
CA LEU A 6 -9.91 -10.81 22.68
C LEU A 6 -10.20 -11.95 23.67
N LEU A 7 -9.22 -12.32 24.49
CA LEU A 7 -9.38 -13.34 25.54
C LEU A 7 -10.52 -12.99 26.50
N ARG A 8 -10.51 -11.75 27.02
CA ARG A 8 -11.55 -11.25 27.92
C ARG A 8 -12.92 -11.29 27.26
N PHE A 9 -13.00 -10.93 25.98
CA PHE A 9 -14.24 -10.97 25.21
C PHE A 9 -14.77 -12.41 25.09
N ILE A 10 -13.92 -13.36 24.65
CA ILE A 10 -14.28 -14.78 24.54
C ILE A 10 -14.76 -15.32 25.89
N LYS A 11 -14.01 -15.10 26.98
CA LYS A 11 -14.40 -15.52 28.34
C LYS A 11 -15.75 -14.93 28.76
N SER A 12 -15.98 -13.65 28.48
CA SER A 12 -17.26 -13.00 28.78
C SER A 12 -18.42 -13.64 28.02
N LYS A 13 -18.23 -14.00 26.75
CA LYS A 13 -19.26 -14.67 25.94
C LYS A 13 -19.56 -16.08 26.42
N MET A 14 -18.54 -16.87 26.75
CA MET A 14 -18.73 -18.19 27.36
C MET A 14 -19.51 -18.11 28.67
N LYS A 15 -19.23 -17.11 29.51
CA LYS A 15 -19.91 -16.96 30.82
C LYS A 15 -21.36 -16.47 30.70
N LYS A 16 -21.64 -15.55 29.78
CA LYS A 16 -22.96 -14.90 29.67
C LYS A 16 -23.90 -15.57 28.68
N PHE A 17 -23.37 -16.21 27.63
CA PHE A 17 -24.15 -16.78 26.52
C PHE A 17 -23.68 -18.21 26.17
N PRO A 18 -23.61 -19.16 27.12
CA PRO A 18 -23.12 -20.52 26.85
C PRO A 18 -24.03 -21.32 25.90
N ASN A 19 -25.34 -21.15 26.02
CA ASN A 19 -26.34 -21.94 25.28
C ASN A 19 -26.68 -21.34 23.91
N GLU A 20 -25.97 -20.31 23.48
CA GLU A 20 -26.22 -19.66 22.21
C GLU A 20 -25.70 -20.52 21.05
N VAL A 21 -26.53 -20.76 20.04
CA VAL A 21 -26.15 -21.52 18.84
C VAL A 21 -25.25 -20.65 17.97
N VAL A 22 -24.00 -21.10 17.78
CA VAL A 22 -22.96 -20.30 17.09
C VAL A 22 -22.40 -20.96 15.84
N LEU A 23 -22.70 -22.24 15.63
CA LEU A 23 -22.15 -23.01 14.52
C LEU A 23 -23.16 -24.06 14.06
N TYR A 24 -23.26 -24.26 12.75
CA TYR A 24 -23.95 -25.39 12.15
C TYR A 24 -22.93 -26.23 11.39
N ARG A 25 -22.75 -27.49 11.78
CA ARG A 25 -21.79 -28.41 11.17
C ARG A 25 -22.25 -29.86 11.32
N ASP A 26 -22.00 -30.68 10.31
CA ASP A 26 -22.31 -32.11 10.32
C ASP A 26 -23.79 -32.41 10.64
N GLY A 27 -24.69 -31.58 10.10
CA GLY A 27 -26.13 -31.69 10.32
C GLY A 27 -26.62 -31.21 11.69
N LYS A 28 -25.73 -30.75 12.57
CA LYS A 28 -26.05 -30.35 13.95
C LYS A 28 -25.79 -28.87 14.21
N HIS A 29 -26.69 -28.28 14.98
CA HIS A 29 -26.51 -26.96 15.58
C HIS A 29 -25.71 -27.12 16.86
N LEU A 30 -24.60 -26.40 16.99
CA LEU A 30 -23.72 -26.43 18.15
C LEU A 30 -23.80 -25.09 18.89
N THR A 31 -24.04 -25.20 20.19
CA THR A 31 -23.97 -24.08 21.13
C THR A 31 -22.52 -23.67 21.41
N LEU A 32 -22.32 -22.47 21.93
CA LEU A 32 -20.99 -21.99 22.30
C LEU A 32 -20.34 -22.94 23.33
N ALA A 33 -21.10 -23.41 24.33
CA ALA A 33 -20.64 -24.38 25.30
C ALA A 33 -20.21 -25.70 24.64
N GLU A 34 -21.01 -26.26 23.74
CA GLU A 34 -20.68 -27.51 23.04
C GLU A 34 -19.44 -27.37 22.16
N VAL A 35 -19.25 -26.23 21.49
CA VAL A 35 -18.03 -25.96 20.73
C VAL A 35 -16.80 -26.02 21.64
N PHE A 36 -16.82 -25.36 22.80
CA PHE A 36 -15.70 -25.39 23.73
C PHE A 36 -15.50 -26.76 24.39
N SER A 37 -16.58 -27.46 24.74
CA SER A 37 -16.51 -28.85 25.23
C SER A 37 -15.87 -29.80 24.21
N SER A 38 -16.15 -29.61 22.91
CA SER A 38 -15.56 -30.43 21.85
C SER A 38 -14.06 -30.22 21.64
N ILE A 39 -13.50 -29.11 22.15
CA ILE A 39 -12.07 -28.80 22.12
C ILE A 39 -11.41 -29.18 23.47
N ASN A 40 -12.19 -29.72 24.41
CA ASN A 40 -11.76 -30.05 25.77
C ASN A 40 -11.15 -28.86 26.52
N LEU A 41 -11.75 -27.67 26.36
CA LEU A 41 -11.29 -26.43 26.99
C LEU A 41 -12.42 -25.76 27.77
N THR A 42 -12.14 -25.36 29.01
CA THR A 42 -13.05 -24.54 29.81
C THR A 42 -12.66 -23.05 29.74
N ALA A 43 -13.58 -22.17 30.16
CA ALA A 43 -13.28 -20.74 30.26
C ALA A 43 -12.15 -20.42 31.26
N TYR A 44 -11.89 -21.30 32.23
CA TYR A 44 -10.80 -21.16 33.19
C TYR A 44 -9.44 -21.48 32.56
N ASP A 45 -9.40 -22.47 31.67
CA ASP A 45 -8.17 -22.92 31.01
C ASP A 45 -7.66 -21.93 29.96
N LEU A 46 -8.53 -21.05 29.46
CA LEU A 46 -8.14 -20.04 28.49
C LEU A 46 -7.19 -19.00 29.11
N SER A 47 -5.93 -19.01 28.69
CA SER A 47 -4.93 -17.96 28.93
C SER A 47 -4.50 -17.30 27.61
N ILE A 48 -3.68 -16.25 27.71
CA ILE A 48 -3.07 -15.62 26.52
C ILE A 48 -2.20 -16.66 25.78
N ASP A 49 -1.42 -17.44 26.52
CA ASP A 49 -0.56 -18.48 25.94
C ASP A 49 -1.38 -19.57 25.24
N THR A 50 -2.51 -20.00 25.81
CA THR A 50 -3.37 -21.00 25.15
C THR A 50 -4.06 -20.48 23.89
N LEU A 51 -4.28 -19.16 23.76
CA LEU A 51 -4.80 -18.60 22.51
C LEU A 51 -3.79 -18.76 21.37
N ASP A 52 -2.49 -18.84 21.68
CA ASP A 52 -1.39 -19.05 20.75
C ASP A 52 -1.46 -18.19 19.47
N MET A 53 -1.86 -16.94 19.63
CA MET A 53 -2.01 -15.99 18.51
C MET A 53 -0.79 -15.09 18.33
N HIS A 54 0.22 -15.18 19.20
CA HIS A 54 1.43 -14.37 19.09
C HIS A 54 2.38 -14.96 18.06
N ALA A 55 2.94 -14.11 17.19
CA ALA A 55 3.93 -14.54 16.23
C ALA A 55 5.31 -14.58 16.90
N HIS A 56 5.84 -15.79 17.12
CA HIS A 56 7.17 -16.01 17.69
C HIS A 56 8.24 -16.23 16.59
N THR A 57 9.50 -16.39 17.01
CA THR A 57 10.69 -16.65 16.16
C THR A 57 10.49 -17.75 15.11
N ASP A 58 9.63 -18.71 15.41
CA ASP A 58 9.31 -19.88 14.61
C ASP A 58 8.34 -19.58 13.45
N SER A 59 7.83 -18.34 13.37
CA SER A 59 7.09 -17.76 12.24
C SER A 59 8.01 -17.05 11.24
N PHE A 60 9.30 -16.87 11.57
CA PHE A 60 10.28 -16.21 10.70
C PHE A 60 10.45 -16.98 9.39
N HIS A 61 10.22 -16.32 8.25
CA HIS A 61 10.14 -16.91 6.91
C HIS A 61 9.08 -18.03 6.73
N ARG A 62 8.14 -18.19 7.66
CA ARG A 62 7.11 -19.23 7.64
C ARG A 62 5.71 -18.62 7.65
N PHE A 63 5.33 -18.03 6.51
CA PHE A 63 4.00 -17.44 6.29
C PHE A 63 2.85 -18.42 6.51
N ASP A 64 3.05 -19.71 6.26
CA ASP A 64 2.09 -20.76 6.57
C ASP A 64 1.78 -20.85 8.07
N LYS A 65 2.82 -20.79 8.92
CA LYS A 65 2.65 -20.74 10.38
C LYS A 65 2.04 -19.44 10.85
N PHE A 66 2.44 -18.31 10.27
CA PHE A 66 1.82 -17.01 10.53
C PHE A 66 0.30 -17.02 10.24
N ASN A 67 -0.11 -17.59 9.10
CA ASN A 67 -1.52 -17.71 8.76
C ASN A 67 -2.33 -18.54 9.77
N LEU A 68 -1.70 -19.54 10.40
CA LEU A 68 -2.31 -20.35 11.46
C LEU A 68 -2.52 -19.54 12.75
N LYS A 69 -1.73 -18.50 13.03
CA LYS A 69 -1.86 -17.65 14.23
C LYS A 69 -3.14 -16.80 14.22
N TYR A 70 -3.82 -16.64 13.08
CA TYR A 70 -5.16 -16.08 13.05
C TYR A 70 -6.24 -17.01 13.62
N ASN A 71 -5.93 -18.31 13.84
CA ASN A 71 -6.84 -19.26 14.47
C ASN A 71 -6.62 -19.25 16.00
N PRO A 72 -7.56 -18.74 16.80
CA PRO A 72 -7.45 -18.81 18.26
C PRO A 72 -7.32 -20.26 18.70
N ILE A 73 -6.30 -20.57 19.52
CA ILE A 73 -5.99 -21.91 20.04
C ILE A 73 -5.67 -22.91 18.91
N GLY A 74 -5.30 -22.42 17.72
CA GLY A 74 -5.13 -23.24 16.52
C GLY A 74 -6.44 -23.78 15.92
N GLU A 75 -7.60 -23.39 16.46
CA GLU A 75 -8.91 -23.91 16.07
C GLU A 75 -9.63 -22.98 15.09
N SER A 76 -9.80 -23.45 13.86
CA SER A 76 -10.49 -22.72 12.78
C SER A 76 -11.95 -22.35 13.13
N ARG A 77 -12.63 -23.17 13.96
CA ARG A 77 -14.01 -22.90 14.40
C ARG A 77 -14.10 -21.62 15.23
N LEU A 78 -13.16 -21.40 16.16
CA LEU A 78 -13.16 -20.20 17.00
C LEU A 78 -12.87 -18.94 16.18
N ARG A 79 -11.97 -19.02 15.18
CA ARG A 79 -11.78 -17.93 14.23
C ARG A 79 -13.05 -17.61 13.46
N THR A 80 -13.76 -18.64 13.01
CA THR A 80 -15.01 -18.46 12.27
C THR A 80 -16.08 -17.79 13.14
N ILE A 81 -16.21 -18.19 14.40
CA ILE A 81 -17.22 -17.65 15.33
C ILE A 81 -16.89 -16.21 15.75
N PHE A 82 -15.64 -15.92 16.11
CA PHE A 82 -15.28 -14.64 16.74
C PHE A 82 -14.64 -13.62 15.78
N LEU A 83 -14.04 -14.06 14.68
CA LEU A 83 -13.16 -13.24 13.83
C LEU A 83 -13.56 -13.25 12.34
N LYS A 84 -14.76 -13.73 11.99
CA LYS A 84 -15.31 -13.62 10.64
C LYS A 84 -16.59 -12.79 10.62
N THR A 85 -16.76 -12.04 9.53
CA THR A 85 -17.94 -11.22 9.23
C THR A 85 -19.12 -12.06 8.75
N ASP A 86 -18.84 -13.10 7.95
CA ASP A 86 -19.81 -14.06 7.45
C ASP A 86 -19.66 -15.40 8.20
N ASN A 87 -20.64 -15.71 9.04
CA ASN A 87 -20.74 -16.95 9.82
C ASN A 87 -22.22 -17.19 10.23
N PHE A 88 -22.48 -18.27 10.97
CA PHE A 88 -23.83 -18.66 11.39
C PHE A 88 -24.59 -17.58 12.18
N ILE A 89 -23.89 -16.76 12.97
CA ILE A 89 -24.47 -15.64 13.74
C ILE A 89 -24.29 -14.29 13.03
N HIS A 90 -24.09 -14.31 11.72
CA HIS A 90 -23.91 -13.13 10.86
C HIS A 90 -22.84 -12.16 11.38
N GLY A 91 -21.73 -12.69 11.90
CA GLY A 91 -20.58 -11.90 12.36
C GLY A 91 -20.83 -11.04 13.58
N ARG A 92 -21.91 -11.28 14.34
CA ARG A 92 -22.31 -10.46 15.50
C ARG A 92 -21.19 -10.31 16.54
N TYR A 93 -20.46 -11.37 16.86
CA TYR A 93 -19.36 -11.28 17.82
C TYR A 93 -18.19 -10.43 17.34
N LEU A 94 -17.81 -10.53 16.06
CA LEU A 94 -16.80 -9.65 15.48
C LEU A 94 -17.28 -8.19 15.49
N ALA A 95 -18.56 -7.95 15.21
CA ALA A 95 -19.13 -6.60 15.25
C ALA A 95 -19.13 -6.01 16.67
N GLU A 96 -19.49 -6.80 17.69
CA GLU A 96 -19.48 -6.36 19.08
C GLU A 96 -18.07 -6.02 19.57
N ILE A 97 -17.07 -6.87 19.34
CA ILE A 97 -15.69 -6.53 19.72
C ILE A 97 -15.16 -5.34 18.91
N THR A 98 -15.56 -5.21 17.64
CA THR A 98 -15.22 -4.02 16.83
C THR A 98 -15.81 -2.76 17.44
N LYS A 99 -17.03 -2.78 17.98
CA LYS A 99 -17.61 -1.65 18.71
C LYS A 99 -16.84 -1.29 19.97
N GLU A 100 -16.38 -2.28 20.73
CA GLU A 100 -15.53 -2.02 21.89
C GLU A 100 -14.24 -1.31 21.47
N VAL A 101 -13.60 -1.77 20.38
CA VAL A 101 -12.39 -1.12 19.84
C VAL A 101 -12.67 0.29 19.31
N ILE A 102 -13.80 0.50 18.63
CA ILE A 102 -14.23 1.84 18.18
C ILE A 102 -14.41 2.78 19.38
N SER A 103 -15.07 2.31 20.45
CA SER A 103 -15.26 3.10 21.67
C SER A 103 -13.93 3.49 22.31
N ASP A 104 -12.97 2.56 22.37
CA ASP A 104 -11.63 2.85 22.87
C ASP A 104 -10.91 3.89 21.97
N LEU A 105 -11.04 3.78 20.64
CA LEU A 105 -10.48 4.75 19.71
C LEU A 105 -11.11 6.14 19.81
N GLU A 106 -12.43 6.23 20.00
CA GLU A 106 -13.12 7.51 20.15
C GLU A 106 -12.77 8.20 21.48
N SER A 107 -12.42 7.41 22.51
CA SER A 107 -11.84 7.94 23.75
C SER A 107 -10.42 8.49 23.54
N SER A 108 -9.69 7.96 22.55
CA SER A 108 -8.35 8.42 22.17
C SER A 108 -8.42 9.54 21.13
N LYS A 109 -8.27 10.79 21.59
CA LYS A 109 -8.48 11.98 20.75
C LYS A 109 -7.65 12.03 19.46
N TYR A 110 -6.44 11.47 19.45
CA TYR A 110 -5.45 11.68 18.38
C TYR A 110 -5.15 10.44 17.55
N GLN A 111 -5.79 9.30 17.83
CA GLN A 111 -5.59 8.06 17.10
C GLN A 111 -6.70 7.86 16.06
N MET A 112 -6.28 7.63 14.83
CA MET A 112 -7.14 7.39 13.67
C MET A 112 -6.68 6.11 13.01
N VAL A 113 -7.61 5.37 12.41
CA VAL A 113 -7.29 4.06 11.82
C VAL A 113 -7.88 3.89 10.43
N GLU A 114 -7.18 3.06 9.65
CA GLU A 114 -7.58 2.60 8.34
C GLU A 114 -7.54 1.07 8.36
N TRP A 115 -8.68 0.46 8.70
CA TRP A 115 -8.76 -0.99 8.87
C TRP A 115 -8.94 -1.69 7.54
N ARG A 116 -8.23 -2.81 7.37
CA ARG A 116 -8.39 -3.69 6.23
C ARG A 116 -9.51 -4.68 6.53
N ILE A 117 -10.40 -4.88 5.57
CA ILE A 117 -11.46 -5.89 5.63
C ILE A 117 -11.56 -6.60 4.29
N SER A 118 -11.69 -7.92 4.29
CA SER A 118 -11.52 -8.71 3.07
C SER A 118 -12.79 -8.77 2.22
N ILE A 119 -12.61 -8.62 0.90
CA ILE A 119 -13.49 -9.16 -0.14
C ILE A 119 -12.64 -10.14 -0.94
N TYR A 120 -13.00 -11.42 -0.90
CA TYR A 120 -12.29 -12.50 -1.55
C TYR A 120 -12.58 -12.61 -3.05
N GLY A 121 -13.71 -12.08 -3.52
CA GLY A 121 -14.14 -12.21 -4.92
C GLY A 121 -14.63 -13.61 -5.24
N LYS A 122 -15.10 -14.35 -4.23
CA LYS A 122 -15.61 -15.73 -4.39
C LYS A 122 -17.02 -15.77 -4.94
N SER A 123 -17.81 -14.75 -4.60
CA SER A 123 -19.21 -14.65 -4.98
C SER A 123 -19.62 -13.20 -5.17
N ILE A 124 -20.64 -12.97 -5.98
CA ILE A 124 -21.13 -11.64 -6.34
C ILE A 124 -21.80 -10.90 -5.17
N ASP A 125 -22.39 -11.64 -4.23
CA ASP A 125 -23.11 -11.14 -3.05
C ASP A 125 -22.21 -10.75 -1.88
N GLU A 126 -20.89 -10.96 -2.00
CA GLU A 126 -19.94 -10.73 -0.92
C GLU A 126 -19.93 -9.26 -0.45
N TRP A 127 -20.07 -8.32 -1.38
CA TRP A 127 -20.18 -6.90 -1.08
C TRP A 127 -21.43 -6.56 -0.27
N ASP A 128 -22.59 -7.13 -0.65
CA ASP A 128 -23.84 -6.87 0.04
C ASP A 128 -23.86 -7.46 1.45
N LYS A 129 -23.32 -8.68 1.61
CA LYS A 129 -23.13 -9.30 2.93
C LYS A 129 -22.22 -8.46 3.82
N LEU A 130 -21.09 -8.01 3.29
CA LEU A 130 -20.16 -7.18 4.05
C LEU A 130 -20.79 -5.82 4.41
N ALA A 131 -21.45 -5.18 3.46
CA ALA A 131 -22.12 -3.90 3.70
C ALA A 131 -23.26 -4.04 4.73
N ALA A 132 -24.03 -5.12 4.67
CA ALA A 132 -25.05 -5.42 5.68
C ALA A 132 -24.41 -5.61 7.06
N TRP A 133 -23.32 -6.36 7.15
CA TRP A 133 -22.58 -6.52 8.41
C TRP A 133 -22.14 -5.17 9.00
N VAL A 134 -21.60 -4.25 8.19
CA VAL A 134 -21.19 -2.91 8.68
C VAL A 134 -22.40 -2.06 9.08
N VAL A 135 -23.42 -1.97 8.23
CA VAL A 135 -24.56 -1.07 8.40
C VAL A 135 -25.48 -1.52 9.52
N ASP A 136 -25.87 -2.79 9.52
CA ASP A 136 -26.83 -3.33 10.49
C ASP A 136 -26.23 -3.35 11.90
N ASN A 137 -24.91 -3.56 11.99
CA ASN A 137 -24.20 -3.44 13.26
C ASN A 137 -23.79 -2.01 13.60
N LYS A 138 -24.06 -0.98 12.78
CA LYS A 138 -23.72 0.43 13.05
C LYS A 138 -22.21 0.65 13.29
N LEU A 139 -21.35 0.02 12.50
CA LEU A 139 -19.88 0.10 12.64
C LEU A 139 -19.30 1.35 11.96
N PHE A 140 -19.88 2.51 12.25
CA PHE A 140 -19.45 3.80 11.73
C PHE A 140 -18.83 4.63 12.84
N SER A 141 -17.64 5.17 12.57
CA SER A 141 -16.94 6.07 13.48
C SER A 141 -16.25 7.18 12.71
N HIS A 142 -16.09 8.35 13.33
CA HIS A 142 -15.28 9.42 12.77
C HIS A 142 -13.80 9.05 12.67
N ASN A 143 -13.32 8.17 13.57
CA ASN A 143 -11.93 7.74 13.69
C ASN A 143 -11.55 6.55 12.80
N VAL A 144 -12.50 6.00 12.04
CA VAL A 144 -12.29 4.77 11.25
C VAL A 144 -12.59 5.01 9.77
N ARG A 145 -11.69 4.55 8.90
CA ARG A 145 -11.93 4.32 7.47
C ARG A 145 -11.58 2.88 7.11
N TRP A 146 -12.13 2.40 6.00
CA TRP A 146 -11.97 1.02 5.57
C TRP A 146 -11.18 0.93 4.26
N LEU A 147 -10.20 0.03 4.21
CA LEU A 147 -9.61 -0.47 2.96
C LEU A 147 -10.16 -1.87 2.70
N VAL A 148 -10.57 -2.11 1.47
CA VAL A 148 -11.02 -3.43 1.05
C VAL A 148 -9.83 -4.23 0.55
N GLN A 149 -9.51 -5.28 1.28
CA GLN A 149 -8.39 -6.16 1.04
C GLN A 149 -8.82 -7.31 0.14
N ILE A 150 -8.09 -7.54 -0.95
CA ILE A 150 -8.37 -8.56 -1.96
C ILE A 150 -7.22 -9.59 -1.94
N PRO A 151 -7.44 -10.77 -1.33
CA PRO A 151 -6.45 -11.83 -1.31
C PRO A 151 -6.23 -12.47 -2.69
N ARG A 152 -4.98 -12.62 -3.10
CA ARG A 152 -4.58 -13.23 -4.37
C ARG A 152 -4.61 -14.77 -4.28
N LEU A 153 -5.80 -15.35 -4.16
CA LEU A 153 -5.99 -16.78 -3.88
C LEU A 153 -6.72 -17.53 -5.00
N TYR A 154 -6.56 -17.09 -6.26
CA TYR A 154 -7.25 -17.69 -7.40
C TYR A 154 -6.92 -19.17 -7.58
N ASP A 155 -5.67 -19.57 -7.38
CA ASP A 155 -5.23 -20.97 -7.43
C ASP A 155 -6.00 -21.87 -6.46
N VAL A 156 -6.24 -21.40 -5.24
CA VAL A 156 -7.04 -22.13 -4.23
C VAL A 156 -8.48 -22.29 -4.69
N TYR A 157 -9.07 -21.23 -5.25
CA TYR A 157 -10.45 -21.25 -5.72
C TYR A 157 -10.63 -22.12 -6.97
N LYS A 158 -9.67 -22.05 -7.89
CA LYS A 158 -9.64 -22.91 -9.08
C LYS A 158 -9.41 -24.38 -8.72
N ALA A 159 -8.55 -24.68 -7.75
CA ALA A 159 -8.30 -26.05 -7.29
C ALA A 159 -9.51 -26.66 -6.56
N SER A 160 -10.29 -25.84 -5.86
CA SER A 160 -11.53 -26.28 -5.20
C SER A 160 -12.76 -26.35 -6.12
N GLY A 161 -12.61 -25.95 -7.40
CA GLY A 161 -13.73 -25.91 -8.35
C GLY A 161 -14.74 -24.79 -8.08
N LEU A 162 -14.38 -23.79 -7.27
CA LEU A 162 -15.24 -22.66 -6.95
C LEU A 162 -15.37 -21.68 -8.13
N MET A 163 -14.38 -21.66 -9.01
CA MET A 163 -14.32 -20.75 -10.16
C MET A 163 -13.51 -21.32 -11.31
N ASP A 164 -13.89 -20.95 -12.53
CA ASP A 164 -13.35 -21.47 -13.78
C ASP A 164 -12.30 -20.56 -14.40
N SER A 165 -12.43 -19.24 -14.24
CA SER A 165 -11.50 -18.28 -14.82
C SER A 165 -11.27 -17.10 -13.89
N TYR A 166 -10.16 -16.41 -14.09
CA TYR A 166 -9.84 -15.21 -13.32
C TYR A 166 -10.89 -14.10 -13.51
N GLU A 167 -11.59 -14.08 -14.65
CA GLU A 167 -12.67 -13.13 -14.92
C GLU A 167 -13.76 -13.15 -13.84
N GLN A 168 -14.09 -14.33 -13.28
CA GLN A 168 -15.11 -14.44 -12.25
C GLN A 168 -14.73 -13.67 -10.99
N ILE A 169 -13.45 -13.65 -10.59
CA ILE A 169 -12.98 -12.81 -9.48
C ILE A 169 -13.16 -11.34 -9.81
N VAL A 170 -12.73 -10.91 -11.00
CA VAL A 170 -12.85 -9.50 -11.42
C VAL A 170 -14.31 -9.05 -11.42
N LYS A 171 -15.22 -9.89 -11.93
CA LYS A 171 -16.67 -9.66 -11.90
C LYS A 171 -17.19 -9.54 -10.47
N ASN A 172 -16.90 -10.52 -9.62
CA ASN A 172 -17.35 -10.54 -8.23
C ASN A 172 -16.87 -9.32 -7.43
N VAL A 173 -15.66 -8.81 -7.73
CA VAL A 173 -15.11 -7.62 -7.08
C VAL A 173 -15.74 -6.32 -7.61
N PHE A 174 -15.87 -6.16 -8.93
CA PHE A 174 -16.18 -4.84 -9.52
C PHE A 174 -17.62 -4.68 -9.99
N GLN A 175 -18.32 -5.74 -10.40
CA GLN A 175 -19.68 -5.62 -10.92
C GLN A 175 -20.65 -5.00 -9.89
N PRO A 176 -20.70 -5.41 -8.61
CA PRO A 176 -21.57 -4.79 -7.62
C PRO A 176 -21.26 -3.31 -7.40
N LEU A 177 -19.98 -2.93 -7.55
CA LEU A 177 -19.54 -1.53 -7.44
C LEU A 177 -20.00 -0.68 -8.63
N PHE A 178 -20.00 -1.24 -9.84
CA PHE A 178 -20.56 -0.58 -11.01
C PHE A 178 -22.08 -0.47 -10.92
N GLU A 179 -22.77 -1.51 -10.45
CA GLU A 179 -24.22 -1.53 -10.26
C GLU A 179 -24.67 -0.46 -9.25
N VAL A 180 -24.08 -0.43 -8.05
CA VAL A 180 -24.39 0.61 -7.04
C VAL A 180 -23.96 2.02 -7.48
N THR A 181 -22.93 2.13 -8.33
CA THR A 181 -22.52 3.40 -8.93
C THR A 181 -23.46 3.82 -10.05
N LYS A 182 -24.19 2.91 -10.70
CA LYS A 182 -25.26 3.22 -11.65
C LYS A 182 -26.52 3.66 -10.91
N ASP A 183 -26.96 2.86 -9.95
CA ASP A 183 -28.17 3.06 -9.17
C ASP A 183 -27.93 2.72 -7.69
N PRO A 184 -27.84 3.73 -6.80
CA PRO A 184 -27.67 3.51 -5.37
C PRO A 184 -28.77 2.64 -4.72
N SER A 185 -29.95 2.57 -5.34
CA SER A 185 -31.06 1.77 -4.81
C SER A 185 -30.91 0.27 -5.05
N SER A 186 -30.03 -0.16 -5.97
CA SER A 186 -29.78 -1.58 -6.22
C SER A 186 -29.00 -2.24 -5.08
N HIS A 187 -28.09 -1.51 -4.44
CA HIS A 187 -27.34 -1.94 -3.24
C HIS A 187 -27.33 -0.83 -2.18
N PRO A 188 -28.44 -0.59 -1.47
CA PRO A 188 -28.58 0.58 -0.59
C PRO A 188 -27.58 0.57 0.57
N LYS A 189 -27.36 -0.58 1.20
CA LYS A 189 -26.38 -0.72 2.30
C LYS A 189 -24.95 -0.57 1.80
N LEU A 190 -24.65 -1.10 0.61
CA LEU A 190 -23.35 -0.94 -0.03
C LEU A 190 -23.06 0.53 -0.34
N HIS A 191 -24.05 1.28 -0.85
CA HIS A 191 -23.89 2.71 -1.11
C HIS A 191 -23.49 3.47 0.15
N VAL A 192 -24.13 3.18 1.29
CA VAL A 192 -23.81 3.78 2.59
C VAL A 192 -22.40 3.36 3.06
N PHE A 193 -22.09 2.06 2.98
CA PHE A 193 -20.78 1.55 3.39
C PHE A 193 -19.64 2.21 2.59
N LEU A 194 -19.81 2.34 1.27
CA LEU A 194 -18.81 2.95 0.39
C LEU A 194 -18.45 4.40 0.76
N GLN A 195 -19.31 5.12 1.49
CA GLN A 195 -18.96 6.46 2.00
C GLN A 195 -17.82 6.45 3.03
N ARG A 196 -17.50 5.29 3.63
CA ARG A 196 -16.36 5.10 4.54
C ARG A 196 -15.23 4.23 3.97
N VAL A 197 -15.44 3.64 2.80
CA VAL A 197 -14.40 2.90 2.09
C VAL A 197 -13.51 3.90 1.34
N ILE A 198 -12.21 3.81 1.55
CA ILE A 198 -11.23 4.74 0.98
C ILE A 198 -10.39 4.13 -0.14
N GLY A 199 -10.34 2.80 -0.24
CA GLY A 199 -9.50 2.17 -1.25
C GLY A 199 -9.46 0.66 -1.19
N PHE A 200 -8.60 0.12 -2.05
CA PHE A 200 -8.28 -1.29 -2.17
C PHE A 200 -6.86 -1.59 -1.73
N ASP A 201 -6.70 -2.78 -1.19
CA ASP A 201 -5.43 -3.40 -0.86
C ASP A 201 -5.40 -4.79 -1.51
N SER A 202 -4.22 -5.27 -1.91
CA SER A 202 -4.05 -6.62 -2.44
C SER A 202 -3.01 -7.34 -1.61
N VAL A 203 -3.33 -8.55 -1.15
CA VAL A 203 -2.50 -9.34 -0.23
C VAL A 203 -2.37 -10.77 -0.68
N ASP A 204 -1.30 -11.42 -0.23
CA ASP A 204 -1.06 -12.86 -0.08
C ASP A 204 0.41 -12.97 0.37
N ASP A 205 0.89 -14.18 0.61
CA ASP A 205 2.31 -14.47 0.74
C ASP A 205 3.07 -14.07 -0.54
N GLU A 206 3.75 -12.92 -0.47
CA GLU A 206 4.51 -12.33 -1.57
C GLU A 206 5.79 -13.13 -1.89
N SER A 207 6.22 -14.04 -1.02
CA SER A 207 7.42 -14.86 -1.23
C SER A 207 7.19 -16.05 -2.18
N LYS A 208 5.93 -16.37 -2.50
CA LYS A 208 5.59 -17.44 -3.44
C LYS A 208 6.18 -17.15 -4.82
N VAL A 209 6.82 -18.15 -5.40
CA VAL A 209 7.44 -18.02 -6.72
C VAL A 209 6.37 -17.92 -7.80
N GLU A 210 6.40 -16.82 -8.54
CA GLU A 210 5.51 -16.59 -9.68
C GLU A 210 6.16 -17.12 -10.97
N ARG A 211 5.52 -18.07 -11.65
CA ARG A 211 6.03 -18.60 -12.92
C ARG A 211 5.45 -17.82 -14.09
N ARG A 212 6.32 -17.33 -14.98
CA ARG A 212 5.89 -16.72 -16.24
C ARG A 212 5.54 -17.78 -17.28
N LEU A 213 4.28 -18.22 -17.28
CA LEU A 213 3.77 -19.19 -18.27
C LEU A 213 3.62 -18.59 -19.67
N PHE A 214 3.27 -17.30 -19.75
CA PHE A 214 2.92 -16.65 -21.00
C PHE A 214 3.95 -15.59 -21.38
N LYS A 215 4.30 -15.52 -22.67
CA LYS A 215 5.11 -14.42 -23.22
C LYS A 215 4.34 -13.09 -23.13
N LYS A 216 3.06 -13.13 -23.49
CA LYS A 216 2.05 -12.07 -23.34
C LYS A 216 0.88 -12.64 -22.54
N PHE A 217 0.51 -12.01 -21.44
CA PHE A 217 -0.56 -12.54 -20.59
C PHE A 217 -1.91 -12.53 -21.32
N PRO A 218 -2.72 -13.59 -21.17
CA PRO A 218 -4.07 -13.65 -21.74
C PRO A 218 -5.01 -12.69 -21.00
N VAL A 219 -6.18 -12.41 -21.59
CA VAL A 219 -7.25 -11.66 -20.88
C VAL A 219 -7.89 -12.51 -19.78
N PRO A 220 -8.60 -11.93 -18.80
CA PRO A 220 -9.07 -12.64 -17.59
C PRO A 220 -9.91 -13.88 -17.89
N LYS A 221 -10.74 -13.80 -18.94
CA LYS A 221 -11.60 -14.92 -19.37
C LYS A 221 -10.82 -16.13 -19.85
N ASP A 222 -9.63 -15.91 -20.41
CA ASP A 222 -8.79 -16.95 -20.99
C ASP A 222 -7.72 -17.43 -19.98
N TRP A 223 -7.67 -16.85 -18.78
CA TRP A 223 -6.86 -17.37 -17.67
C TRP A 223 -7.63 -18.46 -16.94
N GLU A 224 -7.59 -19.67 -17.50
CA GLU A 224 -8.25 -20.86 -16.94
C GLU A 224 -7.26 -21.86 -16.31
N THR A 225 -5.97 -21.52 -16.29
CA THR A 225 -4.94 -22.39 -15.72
C THR A 225 -5.10 -22.53 -14.20
N LYS A 226 -4.56 -23.60 -13.61
CA LYS A 226 -4.54 -23.79 -12.14
C LYS A 226 -3.55 -22.86 -11.42
N GLN A 227 -2.68 -22.18 -12.17
CA GLN A 227 -1.70 -21.28 -11.57
C GLN A 227 -2.35 -19.96 -11.18
N ASN A 228 -1.95 -19.43 -10.02
CA ASN A 228 -2.27 -18.07 -9.62
C ASN A 228 -1.69 -17.06 -10.63
N PRO A 229 -2.45 -16.06 -11.12
CA PRO A 229 -1.88 -14.98 -11.90
C PRO A 229 -0.77 -14.27 -11.11
N PRO A 230 0.27 -13.76 -11.80
CA PRO A 230 1.35 -13.04 -11.14
C PRO A 230 0.86 -11.72 -10.54
N TYR A 231 1.60 -11.17 -9.59
CA TYR A 231 1.30 -9.92 -8.88
C TYR A 231 0.95 -8.79 -9.85
N SER A 232 1.76 -8.62 -10.90
CA SER A 232 1.58 -7.59 -11.92
C SER A 232 0.22 -7.68 -12.61
N TYR A 233 -0.26 -8.90 -12.87
CA TYR A 233 -1.56 -9.17 -13.48
C TYR A 233 -2.70 -8.77 -12.54
N TRP A 234 -2.62 -9.18 -11.27
CA TRP A 234 -3.59 -8.79 -10.24
C TRP A 234 -3.69 -7.27 -10.12
N ILE A 235 -2.57 -6.59 -9.92
CA ILE A 235 -2.58 -5.13 -9.75
C ILE A 235 -3.11 -4.42 -10.99
N TYR A 236 -2.75 -4.87 -12.21
CA TYR A 236 -3.27 -4.27 -13.44
C TYR A 236 -4.80 -4.33 -13.54
N TYR A 237 -5.42 -5.49 -13.30
CA TYR A 237 -6.88 -5.61 -13.40
C TYR A 237 -7.61 -4.96 -12.24
N LEU A 238 -7.03 -4.93 -11.04
CA LEU A 238 -7.56 -4.13 -9.94
C LEU A 238 -7.51 -2.63 -10.26
N TYR A 239 -6.36 -2.15 -10.75
CA TYR A 239 -6.16 -0.75 -11.10
C TYR A 239 -7.07 -0.29 -12.24
N SER A 240 -7.09 -1.00 -13.37
CA SER A 240 -7.83 -0.59 -14.57
C SER A 240 -9.36 -0.52 -14.34
N ASN A 241 -9.92 -1.50 -13.62
CA ASN A 241 -11.32 -1.48 -13.23
C ASN A 241 -11.63 -0.38 -12.21
N MET A 242 -10.77 -0.22 -11.18
CA MET A 242 -10.92 0.86 -10.21
C MET A 242 -10.83 2.24 -10.88
N ALA A 243 -9.92 2.45 -11.82
CA ALA A 243 -9.76 3.70 -12.54
C ALA A 243 -11.02 4.05 -13.34
N SER A 244 -11.57 3.07 -14.07
CA SER A 244 -12.81 3.21 -14.84
C SER A 244 -14.02 3.51 -13.92
N LEU A 245 -14.12 2.78 -12.81
CA LEU A 245 -15.14 2.98 -11.78
C LEU A 245 -15.02 4.40 -11.18
N ASN A 246 -13.82 4.81 -10.80
CA ASN A 246 -13.55 6.11 -10.19
C ASN A 246 -13.90 7.27 -11.14
N TYR A 247 -13.63 7.14 -12.43
CA TYR A 247 -14.02 8.14 -13.42
C TYR A 247 -15.54 8.37 -13.38
N TRP A 248 -16.32 7.29 -13.36
CA TRP A 248 -17.78 7.38 -13.29
C TRP A 248 -18.28 7.88 -11.92
N ARG A 249 -17.75 7.34 -10.82
CA ARG A 249 -18.08 7.79 -9.45
C ARG A 249 -17.83 9.28 -9.28
N LYS A 250 -16.68 9.78 -9.76
CA LYS A 250 -16.33 11.20 -9.73
C LYS A 250 -17.30 12.05 -10.54
N LYS A 251 -17.71 11.61 -11.74
CA LYS A 251 -18.71 12.30 -12.57
C LYS A 251 -20.07 12.41 -11.86
N ARG A 252 -20.39 11.45 -10.97
CA ARG A 252 -21.60 11.48 -10.13
C ARG A 252 -21.44 12.23 -8.81
N GLY A 253 -20.25 12.75 -8.50
CA GLY A 253 -19.97 13.38 -7.20
C GLY A 253 -19.83 12.39 -6.03
N PHE A 254 -19.63 11.10 -6.31
CA PHE A 254 -19.35 10.10 -5.28
C PHE A 254 -17.87 10.08 -4.90
N ASN A 255 -17.55 9.52 -3.73
CA ASN A 255 -16.17 9.30 -3.32
C ASN A 255 -15.45 8.32 -4.27
N THR A 256 -14.15 8.54 -4.46
CA THR A 256 -13.27 7.68 -5.25
C THR A 256 -12.39 6.82 -4.35
N LEU A 257 -11.91 5.72 -4.90
CA LEU A 257 -11.11 4.72 -4.21
C LEU A 257 -9.64 4.82 -4.64
N VAL A 258 -8.70 4.53 -3.75
CA VAL A 258 -7.26 4.46 -4.08
C VAL A 258 -6.73 3.03 -4.00
N MET A 259 -5.73 2.70 -4.81
CA MET A 259 -5.03 1.41 -4.73
C MET A 259 -3.81 1.54 -3.82
N ARG A 260 -3.76 0.76 -2.73
CA ARG A 260 -2.71 0.79 -1.69
C ARG A 260 -2.30 -0.63 -1.28
N PRO A 261 -1.65 -1.39 -2.18
CA PRO A 261 -1.40 -2.81 -1.95
C PRO A 261 -0.28 -3.06 -0.93
N HIS A 262 -0.27 -4.25 -0.35
CA HIS A 262 0.95 -4.84 0.20
C HIS A 262 1.91 -5.12 -0.95
N CYS A 263 3.14 -4.59 -0.84
CA CYS A 263 4.10 -4.62 -1.92
C CYS A 263 5.54 -4.52 -1.41
N GLY A 264 6.39 -5.42 -1.91
CA GLY A 264 7.82 -5.44 -1.63
C GLY A 264 8.14 -5.73 -0.16
N GLU A 265 7.27 -6.43 0.57
CA GLU A 265 7.66 -7.07 1.83
C GLU A 265 8.58 -8.26 1.55
N ALA A 266 8.19 -9.07 0.55
CA ALA A 266 8.95 -10.17 -0.01
C ALA A 266 8.74 -10.21 -1.55
N GLY A 267 9.08 -11.32 -2.20
CA GLY A 267 8.82 -11.51 -3.63
C GLY A 267 9.77 -10.80 -4.58
N ASP A 268 9.31 -10.58 -5.81
CA ASP A 268 10.10 -9.98 -6.88
C ASP A 268 10.09 -8.43 -6.80
N SER A 269 11.21 -7.83 -7.19
CA SER A 269 11.34 -6.40 -7.42
C SER A 269 10.33 -5.83 -8.43
N GLU A 270 9.81 -6.64 -9.36
CA GLU A 270 8.79 -6.22 -10.33
C GLU A 270 7.52 -5.70 -9.65
N HIS A 271 7.17 -6.22 -8.47
CA HIS A 271 5.99 -5.79 -7.72
C HIS A 271 6.04 -4.28 -7.43
N LEU A 272 7.22 -3.80 -7.02
CA LEU A 272 7.47 -2.38 -6.72
C LEU A 272 7.39 -1.52 -7.98
N ALA A 273 7.83 -2.03 -9.13
CA ALA A 273 7.74 -1.30 -10.40
C ALA A 273 6.28 -1.11 -10.83
N VAL A 274 5.45 -2.16 -10.71
CA VAL A 274 4.02 -2.08 -11.02
C VAL A 274 3.29 -1.16 -10.04
N ALA A 275 3.61 -1.25 -8.75
CA ALA A 275 3.03 -0.38 -7.75
C ALA A 275 3.39 1.09 -7.98
N ALA A 276 4.63 1.40 -8.40
CA ALA A 276 5.03 2.77 -8.73
C ALA A 276 4.19 3.38 -9.86
N LEU A 277 3.74 2.56 -10.81
CA LEU A 277 2.95 3.00 -11.97
C LEU A 277 1.45 3.11 -11.69
N CYS A 278 0.91 2.22 -10.85
CA CYS A 278 -0.54 2.02 -10.74
C CYS A 278 -1.12 2.42 -9.37
N CYS A 279 -0.30 2.56 -8.33
CA CYS A 279 -0.78 2.66 -6.96
C CYS A 279 -0.52 4.04 -6.34
N HIS A 280 -1.36 4.42 -5.38
CA HIS A 280 -1.23 5.68 -4.64
C HIS A 280 -0.10 5.63 -3.60
N SER A 281 0.04 4.48 -2.93
CA SER A 281 1.05 4.20 -1.91
C SER A 281 1.19 2.68 -1.76
N ILE A 282 2.16 2.23 -0.98
CA ILE A 282 2.34 0.80 -0.66
C ILE A 282 2.38 0.55 0.85
N SER A 283 2.10 -0.68 1.25
CA SER A 283 2.44 -1.19 2.58
C SER A 283 3.75 -2.02 2.49
N HIS A 284 4.60 -1.93 3.51
CA HIS A 284 5.92 -2.60 3.68
C HIS A 284 7.08 -1.99 2.89
N GLY A 285 7.25 -2.29 1.60
CA GLY A 285 8.32 -1.73 0.77
C GLY A 285 9.76 -2.07 1.19
N LEU A 286 9.99 -3.16 1.96
CA LEU A 286 11.31 -3.61 2.40
C LEU A 286 12.31 -3.80 1.25
N LEU A 287 11.86 -4.32 0.11
CA LEU A 287 12.69 -4.64 -1.05
C LEU A 287 13.17 -3.42 -1.83
N LEU A 288 12.62 -2.21 -1.59
CA LEU A 288 13.14 -0.97 -2.19
C LEU A 288 14.63 -0.76 -1.85
N ARG A 289 15.14 -1.37 -0.77
CA ARG A 289 16.56 -1.29 -0.38
C ARG A 289 17.48 -1.97 -1.40
N LYS A 290 16.94 -2.90 -2.19
CA LYS A 290 17.67 -3.68 -3.19
C LYS A 290 17.56 -3.08 -4.60
N VAL A 291 16.67 -2.11 -4.79
CA VAL A 291 16.40 -1.51 -6.11
C VAL A 291 16.56 0.02 -6.04
N PRO A 292 17.80 0.54 -6.12
CA PRO A 292 18.08 1.96 -5.97
C PRO A 292 17.26 2.85 -6.91
N LEU A 293 17.07 2.41 -8.16
CA LEU A 293 16.27 3.14 -9.15
C LEU A 293 14.83 3.35 -8.67
N LEU A 294 14.14 2.29 -8.25
CA LEU A 294 12.77 2.40 -7.78
C LEU A 294 12.69 3.18 -6.47
N GLN A 295 13.66 3.01 -5.56
CA GLN A 295 13.70 3.82 -4.35
C GLN A 295 13.80 5.31 -4.64
N TYR A 296 14.57 5.68 -5.66
CA TYR A 296 14.70 7.07 -6.09
C TYR A 296 13.41 7.58 -6.75
N VAL A 297 12.73 6.76 -7.56
CA VAL A 297 11.39 7.10 -8.08
C VAL A 297 10.40 7.35 -6.94
N PHE A 298 10.35 6.49 -5.92
CA PHE A 298 9.50 6.67 -4.74
C PHE A 298 9.83 7.96 -3.97
N TYR A 299 11.10 8.34 -3.93
CA TYR A 299 11.53 9.62 -3.36
C TYR A 299 11.07 10.81 -4.21
N LEU A 300 11.33 10.81 -5.52
CA LEU A 300 11.00 11.93 -6.42
C LEU A 300 9.49 12.17 -6.52
N GLU A 301 8.73 11.08 -6.63
CA GLU A 301 7.25 11.12 -6.72
C GLU A 301 6.57 11.19 -5.36
N GLN A 302 7.35 11.11 -4.27
CA GLN A 302 6.86 11.12 -2.89
C GLN A 302 5.75 10.07 -2.66
N ILE A 303 5.90 8.88 -3.25
CA ILE A 303 4.96 7.76 -3.10
C ILE A 303 5.02 7.27 -1.65
N GLY A 304 3.85 7.18 -1.01
CA GLY A 304 3.74 6.79 0.40
C GLY A 304 4.16 5.34 0.66
N ILE A 305 4.86 5.11 1.77
CA ILE A 305 5.25 3.78 2.23
C ILE A 305 4.84 3.65 3.70
N ALA A 306 3.79 2.86 3.96
CA ALA A 306 3.39 2.50 5.32
C ALA A 306 4.18 1.27 5.78
N MET A 307 5.09 1.44 6.72
CA MET A 307 5.99 0.38 7.19
C MET A 307 5.62 -0.07 8.60
N SER A 308 5.73 -1.37 8.86
CA SER A 308 5.44 -1.97 10.17
C SER A 308 6.68 -2.69 10.72
N PRO A 309 7.72 -1.97 11.21
CA PRO A 309 8.96 -2.56 11.67
C PRO A 309 8.83 -3.71 12.69
N LEU A 310 7.90 -3.64 13.65
CA LEU A 310 7.67 -4.74 14.61
C LEU A 310 7.16 -6.02 13.93
N SER A 311 6.19 -5.89 13.01
CA SER A 311 5.72 -7.01 12.19
C SER A 311 6.85 -7.59 11.34
N ASN A 312 7.59 -6.72 10.64
CA ASN A 312 8.69 -7.17 9.79
C ASN A 312 9.79 -7.88 10.59
N ASN A 313 10.03 -7.46 11.83
CA ASN A 313 10.98 -8.11 12.75
C ASN A 313 10.56 -9.53 13.12
N ALA A 314 9.27 -9.76 13.33
CA ALA A 314 8.75 -11.09 13.64
C ALA A 314 8.79 -12.05 12.43
N LEU A 315 8.63 -11.52 11.21
CA LEU A 315 8.38 -12.35 10.03
C LEU A 315 9.51 -12.44 9.01
N PHE A 316 10.29 -11.38 8.78
CA PHE A 316 11.20 -11.31 7.61
C PHE A 316 12.61 -10.85 7.92
N LEU A 317 12.74 -9.85 8.79
CA LEU A 317 13.95 -9.06 8.85
C LEU A 317 14.12 -8.46 10.24
N ALA A 318 15.19 -8.86 10.93
CA ALA A 318 15.57 -8.29 12.22
C ALA A 318 15.47 -6.75 12.23
N TYR A 319 14.93 -6.20 13.32
CA TYR A 319 14.52 -4.80 13.44
C TYR A 319 15.61 -3.80 13.03
N GLU A 320 16.85 -4.05 13.45
CA GLU A 320 18.02 -3.20 13.15
C GLU A 320 18.35 -3.16 11.65
N ARG A 321 18.01 -4.22 10.92
CA ARG A 321 18.23 -4.31 9.47
C ARG A 321 17.07 -3.72 8.67
N ASN A 322 15.96 -3.36 9.30
CA ASN A 322 14.81 -2.75 8.62
C ASN A 322 15.22 -1.41 7.97
N PRO A 323 14.92 -1.19 6.68
CA PRO A 323 15.37 0.00 5.96
C PRO A 323 14.56 1.27 6.30
N PHE A 324 13.53 1.18 7.15
CA PHE A 324 12.67 2.31 7.54
C PHE A 324 13.45 3.58 7.88
N HIS A 325 14.42 3.50 8.81
CA HIS A 325 15.18 4.68 9.23
C HIS A 325 16.05 5.23 8.09
N GLN A 326 16.58 4.38 7.21
CA GLN A 326 17.33 4.83 6.04
C GLN A 326 16.42 5.58 5.06
N TYR A 327 15.22 5.09 4.82
CA TYR A 327 14.24 5.76 3.96
C TYR A 327 13.80 7.09 4.53
N PHE A 328 13.52 7.15 5.83
CA PHE A 328 13.17 8.38 6.52
C PHE A 328 14.30 9.42 6.43
N ARG A 329 15.56 9.03 6.65
CA ARG A 329 16.71 9.95 6.52
C ARG A 329 16.85 10.49 5.09
N ARG A 330 16.65 9.63 4.09
CA ARG A 330 16.68 10.02 2.66
C ARG A 330 15.50 10.90 2.23
N GLY A 331 14.46 11.06 3.06
CA GLY A 331 13.30 11.90 2.74
C GLY A 331 12.24 11.19 1.91
N LEU A 332 12.23 9.86 1.89
CA LEU A 332 11.08 9.12 1.36
C LEU A 332 9.86 9.37 2.25
N ASN A 333 8.68 9.38 1.63
CA ASN A 333 7.40 9.57 2.29
C ASN A 333 7.00 8.30 3.07
N VAL A 334 7.66 8.07 4.21
CA VAL A 334 7.41 6.91 5.07
C VAL A 334 6.52 7.26 6.28
N SER A 335 5.74 6.29 6.73
CA SER A 335 4.99 6.34 7.99
C SER A 335 5.08 5.01 8.74
N LEU A 336 4.89 5.04 10.06
CA LEU A 336 4.80 3.82 10.87
C LEU A 336 3.35 3.30 10.91
N SER A 337 3.19 2.00 10.83
CA SER A 337 1.92 1.27 10.96
C SER A 337 2.10 0.03 11.81
N THR A 338 0.99 -0.54 12.29
CA THR A 338 1.00 -1.64 13.26
C THR A 338 0.79 -3.04 12.66
N ASP A 339 0.37 -3.12 11.40
CA ASP A 339 -0.03 -4.36 10.73
C ASP A 339 -1.10 -5.16 11.51
N ASP A 340 -0.72 -6.25 12.19
CA ASP A 340 -1.57 -7.09 13.04
C ASP A 340 -1.25 -6.93 14.54
N PRO A 341 -1.78 -5.89 15.23
CA PRO A 341 -1.62 -5.71 16.69
C PRO A 341 -1.96 -6.93 17.53
N LEU A 342 -2.90 -7.76 17.07
CA LEU A 342 -3.28 -8.99 17.77
C LEU A 342 -2.13 -9.98 17.85
N GLN A 343 -1.25 -10.02 16.85
CA GLN A 343 -0.15 -10.98 16.78
C GLN A 343 1.18 -10.42 17.28
N PHE A 344 1.37 -9.09 17.23
CA PHE A 344 2.68 -8.47 17.49
C PHE A 344 2.74 -7.56 18.70
N ALA A 345 1.63 -6.91 19.08
CA ALA A 345 1.67 -5.88 20.12
C ALA A 345 1.54 -6.47 21.52
N PHE A 346 2.35 -5.98 22.45
CA PHE A 346 2.29 -6.35 23.87
C PHE A 346 1.48 -5.36 24.71
N THR A 347 1.35 -4.12 24.23
CA THR A 347 0.69 -3.05 24.99
C THR A 347 -0.80 -2.91 24.64
N LYS A 348 -1.50 -2.01 25.35
CA LYS A 348 -2.87 -1.62 25.02
C LYS A 348 -2.94 -0.67 23.82
N GLU A 349 -1.85 0.06 23.54
CA GLU A 349 -1.79 1.10 22.52
C GLU A 349 -0.75 0.71 21.45
N PRO A 350 -1.11 -0.19 20.52
CA PRO A 350 -0.15 -0.81 19.60
C PRO A 350 0.58 0.20 18.71
N LEU A 351 -0.10 1.28 18.31
CA LEU A 351 0.54 2.33 17.51
C LEU A 351 1.59 3.10 18.32
N ILE A 352 1.30 3.39 19.58
CA ILE A 352 2.25 4.09 20.47
C ILE A 352 3.46 3.21 20.75
N GLU A 353 3.26 1.89 20.91
CA GLU A 353 4.33 0.91 21.02
C GLU A 353 5.25 0.91 19.78
N GLU A 354 4.68 0.90 18.57
CA GLU A 354 5.48 0.99 17.33
C GLU A 354 6.35 2.25 17.30
N TYR A 355 5.78 3.42 17.63
CA TYR A 355 6.50 4.69 17.69
C TYR A 355 7.55 4.70 18.80
N ALA A 356 7.24 4.17 19.98
CA ALA A 356 8.13 4.15 21.13
C ALA A 356 9.36 3.28 20.87
N VAL A 357 9.16 2.07 20.32
CA VAL A 357 10.27 1.17 19.96
C VAL A 357 11.13 1.79 18.86
N ALA A 358 10.51 2.34 17.81
CA ALA A 358 11.24 3.01 16.74
C ALA A 358 12.06 4.19 17.26
N ALA A 359 11.49 5.02 18.14
CA ALA A 359 12.18 6.16 18.72
C ALA A 359 13.39 5.73 19.57
N GLN A 360 13.26 4.67 20.37
CA GLN A 360 14.35 4.18 21.22
C GLN A 360 15.48 3.52 20.43
N ILE A 361 15.16 2.74 19.39
CA ILE A 361 16.16 2.04 18.58
C ILE A 361 16.84 2.99 17.60
N TYR A 362 16.05 3.77 16.84
CA TYR A 362 16.55 4.67 15.81
C TYR A 362 16.97 6.05 16.34
N LYS A 363 16.78 6.32 17.64
CA LYS A 363 17.08 7.60 18.30
C LYS A 363 16.35 8.78 17.64
N LEU A 364 15.06 8.58 17.34
CA LEU A 364 14.22 9.61 16.73
C LEU A 364 13.95 10.75 17.72
N SER A 365 14.15 11.98 17.27
CA SER A 365 13.79 13.18 18.03
C SER A 365 12.27 13.40 18.04
N PRO A 366 11.75 14.27 18.91
CA PRO A 366 10.35 14.67 18.88
C PRO A 366 9.91 15.23 17.52
N VAL A 367 10.79 15.95 16.82
CA VAL A 367 10.51 16.49 15.48
C VAL A 367 10.36 15.35 14.46
N ASP A 368 11.21 14.32 14.55
CA ASP A 368 11.14 13.16 13.64
C ASP A 368 9.82 12.39 13.84
N MET A 369 9.41 12.18 15.09
CA MET A 369 8.13 11.53 15.40
C MET A 369 6.94 12.35 14.89
N CYS A 370 6.99 13.69 15.02
CA CYS A 370 5.93 14.57 14.50
C CYS A 370 5.89 14.57 12.97
N GLU A 371 7.04 14.54 12.28
CA GLU A 371 7.12 14.42 10.83
C GLU A 371 6.51 13.09 10.35
N LEU A 372 6.84 11.98 11.01
CA LEU A 372 6.26 10.67 10.71
C LEU A 372 4.74 10.64 10.91
N ALA A 373 4.25 11.22 12.01
CA ALA A 373 2.82 11.36 12.28
C ALA A 373 2.14 12.23 11.20
N LYS A 374 2.74 13.36 10.82
CA LYS A 374 2.25 14.22 9.74
C LYS A 374 2.19 13.46 8.41
N ASN A 375 3.24 12.70 8.06
CA ASN A 375 3.27 11.89 6.84
C ASN A 375 2.14 10.86 6.81
N SER A 376 1.86 10.20 7.95
CA SER A 376 0.75 9.24 8.05
C SER A 376 -0.59 9.89 7.69
N VAL A 377 -0.84 11.13 8.14
CA VAL A 377 -2.06 11.89 7.80
C VAL A 377 -2.08 12.26 6.33
N ARG A 378 -0.95 12.69 5.74
CA ARG A 378 -0.88 12.99 4.31
C ARG A 378 -1.21 11.76 3.46
N GLN A 379 -0.65 10.61 3.83
CA GLN A 379 -0.85 9.33 3.15
C GLN A 379 -2.26 8.73 3.34
N SER A 380 -2.95 9.08 4.42
CA SER A 380 -4.28 8.55 4.73
C SER A 380 -5.33 8.86 3.65
N GLY A 381 -6.38 8.07 3.56
CA GLY A 381 -7.55 8.26 2.71
C GLY A 381 -8.64 9.16 3.32
N TYR A 382 -8.37 9.84 4.44
CA TYR A 382 -9.32 10.79 5.02
C TYR A 382 -9.60 11.97 4.09
N GLU A 383 -10.81 12.51 4.19
CA GLU A 383 -11.28 13.63 3.39
C GLU A 383 -10.39 14.87 3.63
N LEU A 384 -10.14 15.66 2.58
CA LEU A 384 -9.28 16.85 2.67
C LEU A 384 -9.78 17.84 3.73
N SER A 385 -11.09 17.97 3.91
CA SER A 385 -11.68 18.82 4.95
C SER A 385 -11.27 18.39 6.37
N ILE A 386 -11.11 17.09 6.60
CA ILE A 386 -10.62 16.55 7.88
C ILE A 386 -9.10 16.76 7.99
N LYS A 387 -8.35 16.46 6.92
CA LYS A 387 -6.90 16.72 6.89
C LYS A 387 -6.58 18.20 7.15
N LYS A 388 -7.36 19.15 6.65
CA LYS A 388 -7.20 20.59 6.92
C LYS A 388 -7.39 20.95 8.39
N LYS A 389 -8.25 20.22 9.11
CA LYS A 389 -8.40 20.38 10.56
C LYS A 389 -7.15 19.93 11.30
N TRP A 390 -6.56 18.81 10.91
CA TRP A 390 -5.38 18.23 11.55
C TRP A 390 -4.05 18.87 11.17
N LEU A 391 -3.86 19.22 9.90
CA LEU A 391 -2.58 19.70 9.36
C LEU A 391 -2.56 21.21 9.08
N GLY A 392 -3.73 21.83 8.93
CA GLY A 392 -3.89 23.24 8.62
C GLY A 392 -4.60 23.51 7.29
N PRO A 393 -5.16 24.72 7.09
CA PRO A 393 -6.02 25.02 5.95
C PRO A 393 -5.31 24.96 4.58
N ARG A 394 -3.98 25.10 4.60
CA ARG A 394 -3.09 25.10 3.42
C ARG A 394 -2.31 23.80 3.25
N CYS A 395 -2.70 22.71 3.90
CA CYS A 395 -1.94 21.44 3.89
C CYS A 395 -1.74 20.81 2.48
N ASP A 396 -2.42 21.34 1.47
CA ASP A 396 -2.26 21.02 0.05
C ASP A 396 -1.05 21.70 -0.63
N LEU A 397 -0.48 22.74 -0.03
CA LEU A 397 0.71 23.40 -0.55
C LEU A 397 2.00 22.62 -0.19
N PRO A 398 3.07 22.74 -1.00
CA PRO A 398 4.34 22.09 -0.73
C PRO A 398 5.18 22.83 0.33
N GLY A 399 6.17 22.12 0.89
CA GLY A 399 7.17 22.67 1.80
C GLY A 399 6.59 23.42 3.00
N ARG A 400 7.25 24.52 3.36
CA ARG A 400 6.88 25.39 4.48
C ARG A 400 5.47 25.97 4.34
N ASP A 401 5.04 26.34 3.15
CA ASP A 401 3.77 27.04 2.95
C ASP A 401 2.55 26.18 3.28
N GLY A 402 2.70 24.86 3.15
CA GLY A 402 1.70 23.88 3.55
C GLY A 402 1.80 23.39 5.00
N ASN A 403 2.73 23.93 5.79
CA ASN A 403 2.92 23.55 7.18
C ASN A 403 2.28 24.57 8.14
N GLU A 404 1.56 24.08 9.14
CA GLU A 404 1.08 24.89 10.25
C GLU A 404 1.66 24.32 11.56
N MET A 405 2.78 24.89 12.02
CA MET A 405 3.56 24.36 13.15
C MET A 405 2.72 24.14 14.42
N VAL A 406 1.75 25.00 14.69
CA VAL A 406 0.86 24.90 15.86
C VAL A 406 0.04 23.61 15.85
N LYS A 407 -0.23 23.05 14.67
CA LYS A 407 -0.98 21.81 14.50
C LYS A 407 -0.10 20.59 14.30
N THR A 408 0.95 20.74 13.50
CA THR A 408 1.82 19.61 13.10
C THR A 408 2.93 19.35 14.10
N ASN A 409 3.32 20.36 14.89
CA ASN A 409 4.52 20.36 15.74
C ASN A 409 5.82 20.05 14.97
N VAL A 410 5.80 20.20 13.63
CA VAL A 410 6.99 20.06 12.77
C VAL A 410 7.49 21.46 12.44
N PRO A 411 8.76 21.81 12.72
CA PRO A 411 9.32 23.11 12.40
C PRO A 411 9.32 23.40 10.90
N ASP A 412 8.98 24.63 10.51
CA ASP A 412 9.00 25.07 9.10
C ASP A 412 10.34 24.80 8.40
N ARG A 413 11.45 24.95 9.12
CA ARG A 413 12.79 24.67 8.58
C ARG A 413 12.97 23.20 8.18
N ARG A 414 12.33 22.26 8.88
CA ARG A 414 12.37 20.83 8.53
C ARG A 414 11.64 20.59 7.19
N GLU A 415 10.46 21.17 7.03
CA GLU A 415 9.65 21.05 5.81
C GLU A 415 10.29 21.75 4.61
N ASP A 416 10.84 22.93 4.83
CA ASP A 416 11.56 23.70 3.83
C ASP A 416 12.82 22.95 3.36
N PHE A 417 13.58 22.35 4.28
CA PHE A 417 14.71 21.48 3.93
C PHE A 417 14.28 20.29 3.07
N ARG A 418 13.27 19.52 3.52
CA ARG A 418 12.76 18.36 2.75
C ARG A 418 12.32 18.76 1.34
N TYR A 419 11.61 19.88 1.23
CA TYR A 419 11.10 20.33 -0.06
C TYR A 419 12.20 20.85 -0.98
N ARG A 420 13.14 21.65 -0.48
CA ARG A 420 14.26 22.15 -1.31
C ARG A 420 15.16 21.02 -1.79
N THR A 421 15.52 20.07 -0.92
CA THR A 421 16.32 18.91 -1.34
C THR A 421 15.59 18.07 -2.38
N LEU A 422 14.26 17.94 -2.30
CA LEU A 422 13.48 17.28 -3.34
C LEU A 422 13.54 18.02 -4.69
N LEU A 423 13.46 19.35 -4.68
CA LEU A 423 13.58 20.16 -5.89
C LEU A 423 15.00 20.10 -6.47
N GLU A 424 16.04 20.22 -5.65
CA GLU A 424 17.44 20.10 -6.08
C GLU A 424 17.70 18.76 -6.79
N GLU A 425 17.16 17.66 -6.26
CA GLU A 425 17.28 16.33 -6.87
C GLU A 425 16.55 16.24 -8.22
N ARG A 426 15.43 16.94 -8.38
CA ARG A 426 14.73 17.05 -9.67
C ARG A 426 15.51 17.90 -10.67
N ASP A 427 16.06 19.02 -10.22
CA ASP A 427 16.87 19.92 -11.06
C ASP A 427 18.12 19.20 -11.59
N VAL A 428 18.77 18.37 -10.75
CA VAL A 428 19.91 17.53 -11.18
C VAL A 428 19.50 16.59 -12.32
N LEU A 429 18.34 15.94 -12.23
CA LEU A 429 17.85 15.07 -13.30
C LEU A 429 17.55 15.83 -14.58
N GLU A 430 16.90 16.98 -14.48
CA GLU A 430 16.62 17.84 -15.64
C GLU A 430 17.92 18.26 -16.36
N GLN A 431 18.96 18.62 -15.60
CA GLN A 431 20.28 18.92 -16.16
C GLN A 431 20.89 17.73 -16.90
N TYR A 432 20.82 16.52 -16.35
CA TYR A 432 21.32 15.31 -17.02
C TYR A 432 20.56 14.98 -18.31
N VAL A 433 19.24 15.17 -18.32
CA VAL A 433 18.39 14.96 -19.52
C VAL A 433 18.75 15.99 -20.60
N ASN A 434 18.87 17.26 -20.23
CA ASN A 434 19.21 18.35 -21.15
C ASN A 434 20.65 18.24 -21.69
N HIS A 435 21.60 17.81 -20.86
CA HIS A 435 22.97 17.53 -21.30
C HIS A 435 23.00 16.41 -22.34
N LYS A 436 22.28 15.29 -22.11
CA LYS A 436 22.19 14.20 -23.09
C LYS A 436 21.55 14.66 -24.40
N ALA A 437 20.48 15.45 -24.35
CA ALA A 437 19.84 16.02 -25.54
C ALA A 437 20.82 16.91 -26.34
N SER A 438 21.63 17.71 -25.65
CA SER A 438 22.64 18.58 -26.27
C SER A 438 23.79 17.79 -26.91
N THR A 439 24.21 16.67 -26.31
CA THR A 439 25.28 15.81 -26.86
C THR A 439 24.84 14.89 -28.01
N VAL A 440 23.55 14.53 -28.09
CA VAL A 440 23.02 13.68 -29.18
C VAL A 440 22.52 14.52 -30.37
N GLY A 441 22.30 15.82 -30.18
CA GLY A 441 21.88 16.77 -31.23
C GLY A 441 23.01 17.42 -32.02
N ALA A 442 24.29 17.13 -31.74
CA ALA A 442 25.40 17.63 -32.56
C ALA A 442 25.58 16.73 -33.80
N PRO A 443 25.34 17.21 -35.03
CA PRO A 443 25.67 16.43 -36.21
C PRO A 443 27.18 16.22 -36.23
N SER A 444 27.61 14.96 -36.33
CA SER A 444 28.98 14.59 -36.65
C SER A 444 29.32 15.18 -38.02
N GLY A 445 29.82 16.41 -38.04
CA GLY A 445 30.44 17.01 -39.20
C GLY A 445 31.65 16.15 -39.57
N THR A 446 31.52 15.40 -40.66
CA THR A 446 32.63 14.77 -41.36
C THR A 446 33.59 15.87 -41.82
N SER A 447 34.64 16.13 -41.04
CA SER A 447 35.85 16.76 -41.54
C SER A 447 36.84 15.64 -41.90
N ALA A 448 36.96 15.36 -43.20
CA ALA A 448 38.02 14.54 -43.75
C ALA A 448 39.39 15.13 -43.37
N PRO A 449 40.41 14.32 -43.02
CA PRO A 449 41.75 14.83 -42.82
C PRO A 449 42.43 14.97 -44.20
N ASN A 450 42.83 16.20 -44.52
CA ASN A 450 43.71 16.47 -45.65
C ASN A 450 45.10 15.85 -45.38
N ASN A 451 45.50 14.95 -46.27
CA ASN A 451 46.88 14.51 -46.42
C ASN A 451 47.75 15.67 -46.89
N THR A 452 48.74 16.05 -46.08
CA THR A 452 50.00 16.60 -46.58
C THR A 452 51.16 16.01 -45.79
N SER A 453 51.96 15.25 -46.51
CA SER A 453 53.22 14.64 -46.11
C SER A 453 54.34 15.67 -46.01
N SER A 454 55.15 15.58 -44.95
CA SER A 454 56.58 15.90 -45.02
C SER A 454 57.33 15.07 -43.98
N ALA A 455 58.21 14.20 -44.48
CA ALA A 455 59.06 13.29 -43.74
C ALA A 455 60.30 13.99 -43.17
N ALA A 456 60.76 13.54 -41.99
CA ALA A 456 62.17 13.38 -41.66
C ALA A 456 62.33 12.52 -40.38
N GLN A 457 62.99 11.36 -40.56
CA GLN A 457 64.11 10.77 -39.80
C GLN A 457 64.22 11.06 -38.28
N SER A 458 64.73 10.20 -37.40
CA SER A 458 65.16 8.79 -37.35
C SER A 458 65.72 8.63 -35.92
N SER A 459 65.52 7.49 -35.25
CA SER A 459 66.58 6.72 -34.57
C SER A 459 66.01 5.81 -33.48
N SER A 460 66.12 4.53 -33.79
CA SER A 460 66.07 3.35 -32.94
C SER A 460 66.99 3.41 -31.71
N LEU A 461 66.54 2.82 -30.61
CA LEU A 461 67.38 2.05 -29.68
C LEU A 461 66.60 0.81 -29.21
N LYS A 462 67.11 -0.35 -29.61
CA LYS A 462 66.78 -1.69 -29.09
C LYS A 462 67.78 -2.05 -28.00
N SER A 463 67.36 -2.83 -27.01
CA SER A 463 68.04 -4.04 -26.49
C SER A 463 67.27 -4.53 -25.26
N ASN A 464 66.61 -5.68 -25.37
CA ASN A 464 67.04 -7.00 -24.86
C ASN A 464 66.61 -7.22 -23.40
N ASP A 465 66.34 -8.41 -22.90
CA ASP A 465 65.86 -9.71 -23.39
C ASP A 465 65.78 -10.55 -22.08
N HIS A 466 64.81 -11.46 -21.95
CA HIS A 466 64.90 -12.74 -21.23
C HIS A 466 63.50 -13.36 -20.98
N SER A 467 63.17 -14.33 -21.84
CA SER A 467 62.73 -15.73 -21.57
C SER A 467 62.12 -16.06 -20.18
N SER A 468 61.01 -16.78 -20.07
CA SER A 468 60.87 -18.18 -20.54
C SER A 468 59.42 -18.72 -20.69
N SER A 469 59.22 -19.46 -21.80
CA SER A 469 58.39 -20.68 -22.06
C SER A 469 57.00 -20.86 -21.41
N SER A 470 55.87 -20.90 -22.12
CA SER A 470 55.35 -21.84 -23.17
C SER A 470 54.96 -23.25 -22.71
N LEU A 471 53.69 -23.64 -22.90
CA LEU A 471 53.25 -24.77 -23.75
C LEU A 471 51.75 -24.68 -24.08
N TYR A 472 51.48 -24.53 -25.37
CA TYR A 472 50.28 -24.94 -26.12
C TYR A 472 50.32 -26.49 -26.28
N MET A 473 49.28 -27.27 -26.64
CA MET A 473 48.51 -27.30 -27.91
C MET A 473 47.53 -28.54 -27.86
N PRO A 474 46.78 -28.95 -28.93
CA PRO A 474 45.31 -29.10 -28.90
C PRO A 474 44.81 -30.47 -29.44
N SER A 475 43.52 -30.60 -29.80
CA SER A 475 43.06 -31.49 -30.89
C SER A 475 41.77 -31.00 -31.55
N SER A 476 41.86 -30.75 -32.85
CA SER A 476 40.84 -30.64 -33.92
C SER A 476 40.19 -32.02 -34.22
N ALA A 477 39.18 -32.27 -35.07
CA ALA A 477 38.71 -31.66 -36.32
C ALA A 477 37.33 -32.32 -36.70
N THR A 478 36.34 -31.57 -37.21
CA THR A 478 35.81 -31.54 -38.61
C THR A 478 34.96 -32.72 -39.12
N GLY A 479 33.84 -32.36 -39.76
CA GLY A 479 33.11 -33.17 -40.75
C GLY A 479 31.82 -32.50 -41.24
N ILE A 480 31.91 -31.71 -42.32
CA ILE A 480 30.79 -31.13 -43.11
C ILE A 480 30.77 -31.84 -44.48
N VAL A 481 29.59 -31.83 -45.12
CA VAL A 481 29.27 -31.79 -46.58
C VAL A 481 28.38 -32.98 -47.01
N GLU A 482 27.29 -32.92 -47.79
CA GLU A 482 26.30 -31.92 -48.28
C GLU A 482 25.29 -32.73 -49.20
N PRO A 483 24.48 -32.19 -50.16
CA PRO A 483 23.00 -32.30 -50.13
C PRO A 483 22.33 -32.90 -51.42
N SER A 484 20.99 -32.96 -51.45
CA SER A 484 20.17 -32.86 -52.69
C SER A 484 18.70 -32.50 -52.34
N GLN A 485 18.20 -31.33 -52.77
CA GLN A 485 17.22 -31.08 -53.87
C GLN A 485 15.92 -31.91 -53.76
N GLY A 486 14.70 -31.39 -53.86
CA GLY A 486 14.13 -30.08 -54.18
C GLY A 486 12.70 -30.30 -54.74
N SER A 487 11.71 -29.48 -54.40
CA SER A 487 10.60 -29.18 -55.31
C SER A 487 9.90 -27.88 -54.94
N SER A 488 9.94 -26.97 -55.89
CA SER A 488 9.39 -25.62 -55.97
C SER A 488 7.88 -25.58 -56.26
N ARG A 489 7.21 -24.52 -55.77
CA ARG A 489 6.17 -23.80 -56.52
C ARG A 489 6.04 -22.35 -56.04
N GLU A 490 6.59 -21.45 -56.84
CA GLU A 490 6.12 -20.06 -57.04
C GLU A 490 4.67 -20.11 -57.60
N GLY A 491 3.79 -19.12 -57.52
CA GLY A 491 3.81 -17.75 -57.01
C GLY A 491 2.54 -17.05 -57.56
N GLN A 492 1.99 -16.05 -56.86
CA GLN A 492 1.51 -14.81 -57.50
C GLN A 492 1.05 -13.76 -56.48
N TYR A 493 1.58 -12.56 -56.71
CA TYR A 493 1.38 -11.29 -56.06
C TYR A 493 0.06 -10.61 -56.47
N MET A 494 -0.50 -9.78 -55.58
CA MET A 494 -1.07 -8.43 -55.79
C MET A 494 -1.41 -7.87 -54.37
N THR A 495 -0.57 -7.06 -53.72
CA THR A 495 -0.34 -5.59 -53.80
C THR A 495 -1.32 -4.70 -53.02
N GLU A 496 -0.71 -3.80 -52.24
CA GLU A 496 -1.21 -2.58 -51.58
C GLU A 496 -2.04 -2.76 -50.28
N GLY A 497 -1.69 -2.18 -49.13
CA GLY A 497 -0.65 -1.23 -48.77
C GLY A 497 -1.17 -0.32 -47.64
N THR A 498 -0.52 -0.34 -46.47
CA THR A 498 -0.22 0.83 -45.62
C THR A 498 0.58 0.35 -44.42
N HIS A 499 1.90 0.29 -44.60
CA HIS A 499 2.87 0.33 -43.51
C HIS A 499 2.88 1.76 -42.98
N LEU A 500 2.47 1.99 -41.73
CA LEU A 500 2.71 3.26 -41.05
C LEU A 500 3.85 3.06 -40.06
N SER A 501 4.97 3.68 -40.42
CA SER A 501 6.16 3.92 -39.62
C SER A 501 5.81 4.55 -38.28
N GLY A 502 6.54 4.16 -37.24
CA GLY A 502 6.45 4.76 -35.92
C GLY A 502 6.84 6.24 -35.92
N HIS A 503 5.95 7.06 -35.35
CA HIS A 503 6.24 8.23 -34.51
C HIS A 503 4.89 8.83 -34.14
N GLU A 504 4.33 8.43 -32.99
CA GLU A 504 3.40 9.21 -32.15
C GLU A 504 2.91 8.36 -30.99
N ALA A 505 3.09 8.84 -29.76
CA ALA A 505 2.52 8.21 -28.57
C ALA A 505 1.01 8.45 -28.56
N ARG A 506 0.22 7.41 -28.83
CA ARG A 506 -1.23 7.44 -28.60
C ARG A 506 -1.47 7.57 -27.10
N ALA A 507 -1.94 8.74 -26.66
CA ALA A 507 -2.35 8.99 -25.29
C ALA A 507 -3.48 8.01 -24.91
N PHE A 508 -3.26 7.22 -23.85
CA PHE A 508 -4.31 6.42 -23.23
C PHE A 508 -5.27 7.35 -22.47
N PRO A 509 -6.59 7.27 -22.66
CA PRO A 509 -7.55 8.07 -21.90
C PRO A 509 -7.46 7.69 -20.41
N GLY A 510 -6.99 8.63 -19.57
CA GLY A 510 -6.95 8.44 -18.10
C GLY A 510 -5.62 8.74 -17.42
N ILE A 511 -4.52 8.89 -18.15
CA ILE A 511 -3.24 9.38 -17.60
C ILE A 511 -3.17 10.89 -17.83
N TYR A 512 -3.61 11.67 -16.85
CA TYR A 512 -3.21 13.08 -16.79
C TYR A 512 -1.92 13.16 -15.97
N THR A 513 -0.84 13.63 -16.59
CA THR A 513 0.35 14.08 -15.88
C THR A 513 -0.05 15.20 -14.92
N ARG A 514 0.46 15.11 -13.68
CA ARG A 514 0.00 15.91 -12.54
C ARG A 514 0.45 17.39 -12.57
N GLU A 515 0.96 17.87 -13.70
CA GLU A 515 1.55 19.21 -13.86
C GLU A 515 0.70 20.23 -14.65
N SER A 516 -0.44 19.85 -15.22
CA SER A 516 -1.32 20.82 -15.91
C SER A 516 -2.33 21.50 -14.96
N ARG A 517 -1.83 22.29 -14.01
CA ARG A 517 -2.62 23.31 -13.32
C ARG A 517 -1.81 24.60 -13.13
N SER A 518 -1.75 25.42 -14.16
CA SER A 518 -2.05 26.85 -14.10
C SER A 518 -1.56 27.55 -15.37
N SER A 519 -2.47 28.22 -16.07
CA SER A 519 -2.28 29.46 -16.83
C SER A 519 -3.34 29.56 -17.92
N SER A 520 -4.34 30.42 -17.68
CA SER A 520 -5.07 31.24 -18.67
C SER A 520 -6.50 31.52 -18.21
N ILE A 521 -6.65 32.53 -17.34
CA ILE A 521 -7.84 33.38 -17.40
C ILE A 521 -7.36 34.82 -17.51
N ARG A 522 -7.58 35.39 -18.69
CA ARG A 522 -7.36 36.79 -19.01
C ARG A 522 -8.17 37.66 -18.04
N LYS A 523 -7.51 38.70 -17.52
CA LYS A 523 -8.15 39.85 -16.87
C LYS A 523 -9.06 40.53 -17.88
N ASP A 524 -10.30 40.83 -17.48
CA ASP A 524 -10.94 42.09 -17.80
C ASP A 524 -12.13 42.37 -16.86
N ASN A 525 -12.28 43.67 -16.58
CA ASN A 525 -13.40 44.42 -16.02
C ASN A 525 -13.48 44.74 -14.51
N ASN A 526 -13.29 46.04 -14.28
CA ASN A 526 -13.66 46.90 -13.17
C ASN A 526 -15.10 46.69 -12.64
N ALA A 527 -15.24 46.53 -11.33
CA ALA A 527 -16.28 47.17 -10.49
C ALA A 527 -16.02 46.83 -9.00
N PRO A 528 -16.08 47.80 -8.05
CA PRO A 528 -15.96 47.51 -6.62
C PRO A 528 -17.32 47.09 -6.03
N PRO A 529 -17.36 46.22 -5.00
CA PRO A 529 -18.60 45.85 -4.33
C PRO A 529 -19.03 46.90 -3.29
N PRO A 530 -20.33 46.98 -2.95
CA PRO A 530 -20.86 48.01 -2.05
C PRO A 530 -20.61 47.66 -0.57
N GLN A 531 -20.36 48.70 0.24
CA GLN A 531 -20.44 48.64 1.70
C GLN A 531 -21.90 48.52 2.16
N PRO A 532 -22.16 47.84 3.30
CA PRO A 532 -23.29 48.17 4.15
C PRO A 532 -22.83 48.93 5.40
N THR A 533 -23.51 50.05 5.59
CA THR A 533 -23.49 50.98 6.73
C THR A 533 -24.24 50.43 7.94
N GLY A 534 -23.65 50.57 9.14
CA GLY A 534 -24.26 51.24 10.30
C GLY A 534 -25.25 50.51 11.23
N GLY A 535 -24.93 50.55 12.54
CA GLY A 535 -25.87 50.46 13.69
C GLY A 535 -25.56 49.31 14.67
N ALA A 536 -24.74 49.43 15.73
CA ALA A 536 -24.79 50.23 16.97
C ALA A 536 -25.63 49.62 18.13
N GLY A 537 -25.02 49.46 19.32
CA GLY A 537 -25.63 49.18 20.64
C GLY A 537 -24.99 48.01 21.41
N LEU A 538 -23.84 48.12 22.09
CA LEU A 538 -23.52 48.67 23.45
C LEU A 538 -24.16 47.95 24.66
N SER A 539 -23.30 47.34 25.49
CA SER A 539 -23.29 47.17 26.97
C SER A 539 -22.54 45.87 27.31
N ASP A 540 -21.71 45.70 28.32
CA ASP A 540 -20.98 46.53 29.26
C ASP A 540 -19.92 45.60 29.91
N LEU A 541 -18.82 46.18 30.36
CA LEU A 541 -17.68 45.60 31.10
C LEU A 541 -18.09 45.08 32.51
N PRO A 542 -17.26 44.33 33.30
CA PRO A 542 -15.84 44.64 33.50
C PRO A 542 -14.82 43.51 33.72
N ARG A 543 -13.56 43.98 33.61
CA ARG A 543 -12.29 43.38 34.01
C ARG A 543 -12.19 43.23 35.53
N GLU A 544 -11.46 42.20 35.97
CA GLU A 544 -10.62 42.26 37.16
C GLU A 544 -9.24 41.65 36.89
N MET A 545 -8.26 42.20 37.61
CA MET A 545 -6.81 42.02 37.47
C MET A 545 -6.24 40.99 38.45
N SER A 546 -5.04 40.50 38.10
CA SER A 546 -3.88 40.25 38.98
C SER A 546 -3.87 39.05 39.94
N GLY A 547 -2.73 38.37 39.99
CA GLY A 547 -2.38 37.44 41.08
C GLY A 547 -1.28 36.44 40.73
N THR A 548 -0.03 36.84 40.93
CA THR A 548 1.20 36.03 40.92
C THR A 548 1.30 35.01 42.07
N ASN A 549 1.96 33.86 41.84
CA ASN A 549 2.89 33.10 42.73
C ASN A 549 2.99 31.64 42.23
N SER A 550 4.08 31.15 41.62
CA SER A 550 5.32 30.60 42.22
C SER A 550 5.11 29.56 43.34
N PHE A 551 5.56 28.31 43.11
CA PHE A 551 6.47 27.48 43.96
C PHE A 551 6.40 25.98 43.54
N LEU A 552 7.49 25.46 42.95
CA LEU A 552 8.36 24.38 43.46
C LEU A 552 7.70 23.05 43.87
N GLY A 553 7.93 22.03 43.04
CA GLY A 553 8.80 20.89 43.35
C GLY A 553 8.29 19.82 44.32
N PHE A 554 8.19 18.57 43.85
CA PHE A 554 8.59 17.41 44.65
C PHE A 554 9.26 16.33 43.81
N LYS A 555 10.36 15.82 44.38
CA LYS A 555 11.28 14.79 43.90
C LYS A 555 10.72 13.37 44.12
N LYS A 556 11.17 12.46 43.23
CA LYS A 556 11.67 11.08 43.44
C LYS A 556 11.25 10.31 44.71
N CYS A 557 10.77 9.07 44.55
CA CYS A 557 11.49 7.80 44.79
C CYS A 557 10.51 6.60 44.83
N PHE A 558 10.70 5.63 43.91
CA PHE A 558 10.83 4.15 44.03
C PHE A 558 10.16 3.36 45.19
N PRO A 559 9.97 2.02 45.06
CA PRO A 559 10.58 1.06 44.12
C PRO A 559 9.74 0.67 42.90
#